data_AF-A0A222SUR6-F1
#
_entry.id   AF-A0A222SUR6-F1
#
_cell.length_a   1.000
_cell.length_b   1.000
_cell.length_c   1.000
_cell.angle_alpha   90.00
_cell.angle_beta   90.00
_cell.angle_gamma   90.00
#
_symmetry.space_group_name_H-M   'P 1'
#
loop_
_entity.id
_entity.type
_entity.pdbx_description
1 polymer ?
#
loop_
_entity_poly.entity_id
_entity_poly.type
_entity_poly.pdbx_seq_one_letter_code
_entity_poly.pdbx_strand_id
1 'polypeptide(L)'
;MKTSYVVLAIAAVGIARLVQSERQTRQRLALHAEEIHQELISDAVSNPELRVMRTAPGELPDEEYRDILHCNRLISLLSVKFRAGLLNRASLRVQARWLMAREVGRTYWATLGSFREEEAADRIDRTFNAIMADEYTAMVAVDAVAT
;
A
#
# COMPACT_ATOMS: atom_id res chain seq x y z
N MET A 1 1.85 -42.80 -28.00
CA MET A 1 2.67 -42.39 -26.82
C MET A 1 3.45 -41.10 -27.05
N LYS A 2 4.38 -41.01 -28.01
CA LYS A 2 5.20 -39.78 -28.21
C LYS A 2 4.37 -38.51 -28.51
N THR A 3 3.33 -38.63 -29.33
CA THR A 3 2.41 -37.53 -29.67
C THR A 3 1.61 -37.03 -28.47
N SER A 4 1.16 -37.93 -27.59
CA SER A 4 0.43 -37.59 -26.37
C SER A 4 1.26 -36.75 -25.39
N TYR A 5 2.57 -37.03 -25.27
CA TYR A 5 3.47 -36.22 -24.43
C TYR A 5 3.70 -34.82 -24.99
N VAL A 6 3.80 -34.69 -26.32
CA VAL A 6 3.95 -33.38 -26.98
C VAL A 6 2.69 -32.53 -26.78
N VAL A 7 1.51 -33.11 -26.94
CA VAL A 7 0.23 -32.40 -26.70
C VAL A 7 0.12 -31.96 -25.24
N LEU A 8 0.47 -32.83 -24.28
CA LEU A 8 0.45 -32.49 -22.85
C LEU A 8 1.43 -31.35 -22.52
N ALA A 9 2.64 -31.38 -23.09
CA ALA A 9 3.64 -30.33 -22.88
C ALA A 9 3.16 -28.97 -23.44
N ILE A 10 2.58 -28.97 -24.64
CA ILE A 10 2.02 -27.75 -25.25
C ILE A 10 0.88 -27.20 -24.39
N ALA A 11 -0.04 -28.05 -23.93
CA ALA A 11 -1.14 -27.65 -23.07
C ALA A 11 -0.63 -27.05 -21.74
N ALA A 12 0.36 -27.69 -21.12
CA ALA A 12 0.96 -27.21 -19.87
C ALA A 12 1.62 -25.83 -20.04
N VAL A 13 2.37 -25.62 -21.13
CA VAL A 13 2.96 -24.31 -21.45
C VAL A 13 1.89 -23.26 -21.73
N GLY A 14 0.81 -23.63 -22.44
CA GLY A 14 -0.32 -22.75 -22.70
C GLY A 14 -1.01 -22.28 -21.42
N ILE A 15 -1.28 -23.21 -20.50
CA ILE A 15 -1.87 -22.90 -19.18
C ILE A 15 -0.93 -21.99 -18.38
N ALA A 16 0.37 -22.32 -18.31
CA ALA A 16 1.35 -21.52 -17.58
C ALA A 16 1.42 -20.07 -18.11
N ARG A 17 1.39 -19.90 -19.44
CA ARG A 17 1.37 -18.58 -20.08
C ARG A 17 0.09 -17.80 -19.79
N LEU A 18 -1.06 -18.46 -19.81
CA LEU A 18 -2.34 -17.81 -19.51
C LEU A 18 -2.35 -17.28 -18.07
N VAL A 19 -1.95 -18.13 -17.10
CA VAL A 19 -1.86 -17.74 -15.68
C VAL A 19 -0.87 -16.59 -15.48
N GLN A 20 0.29 -16.64 -16.16
CA GLN A 20 1.28 -15.57 -16.07
C GLN A 20 0.77 -14.25 -16.67
N SER A 21 0.07 -14.31 -17.81
CA SER A 21 -0.54 -13.16 -18.48
C SER A 21 -1.63 -12.51 -17.63
N GLU A 22 -2.51 -13.32 -17.04
CA GLU A 22 -3.55 -12.82 -16.14
C GLU A 22 -2.95 -12.14 -14.91
N ARG A 23 -1.92 -12.74 -14.30
CA ARG A 23 -1.20 -12.14 -13.18
C ARG A 23 -0.58 -10.80 -13.56
N GLN A 24 0.10 -10.72 -14.71
CA GLN A 24 0.70 -9.47 -15.19
C GLN A 24 -0.37 -8.40 -15.46
N THR A 25 -1.52 -8.79 -16.01
CA THR A 25 -2.64 -7.88 -16.26
C THR A 25 -3.18 -7.32 -14.95
N ARG A 26 -3.44 -8.17 -13.96
CA ARG A 26 -3.89 -7.72 -12.62
C ARG A 26 -2.88 -6.78 -11.95
N GLN A 27 -1.58 -7.06 -12.08
CA GLN A 27 -0.52 -6.19 -11.56
C GLN A 27 -0.51 -4.82 -12.25
N ARG A 28 -0.68 -4.77 -13.58
CA ARG A 28 -0.77 -3.50 -14.33
C ARG A 28 -2.02 -2.71 -13.96
N LEU A 29 -3.17 -3.37 -13.84
CA LEU A 29 -4.41 -2.72 -13.41
C LEU A 29 -4.28 -2.13 -12.00
N ALA A 30 -3.64 -2.85 -11.08
CA ALA A 30 -3.38 -2.34 -9.73
C ALA A 30 -2.47 -1.10 -9.75
N LEU A 31 -1.39 -1.11 -10.54
CA LEU A 31 -0.51 0.07 -10.68
C LEU A 31 -1.24 1.26 -11.32
N HIS A 32 -2.07 1.02 -12.33
CA HIS A 32 -2.83 2.08 -12.98
C HIS A 32 -3.92 2.65 -12.06
N ALA A 33 -4.60 1.80 -11.28
CA ALA A 33 -5.52 2.28 -10.24
C ALA A 33 -4.80 3.12 -9.19
N GLU A 34 -3.55 2.78 -8.84
CA GLU A 34 -2.74 3.60 -7.95
C GLU A 34 -2.37 4.95 -8.59
N GLU A 35 -2.05 5.01 -9.89
CA GLU A 35 -1.81 6.30 -10.58
C GLU A 35 -3.01 7.24 -10.44
N ILE A 36 -4.23 6.72 -10.68
CA ILE A 36 -5.48 7.47 -10.50
C ILE A 36 -5.65 7.88 -9.04
N HIS A 37 -5.39 6.99 -8.08
CA HIS A 37 -5.47 7.30 -6.64
C HIS A 37 -4.50 8.42 -6.25
N GLN A 38 -3.28 8.42 -6.79
CA GLN A 38 -2.27 9.45 -6.56
C GLN A 38 -2.68 10.80 -7.11
N GLU A 39 -3.24 10.85 -8.32
CA GLU A 39 -3.80 12.06 -8.93
C GLU A 39 -4.94 12.61 -8.09
N LEU A 40 -5.89 11.75 -7.73
CA LEU A 40 -7.03 12.10 -6.88
C LEU A 40 -6.59 12.70 -5.55
N ILE A 41 -5.55 12.17 -4.89
CA ILE A 41 -5.01 12.78 -3.66
C ILE A 41 -4.26 14.08 -3.95
N SER A 42 -3.52 14.17 -5.06
CA SER A 42 -2.84 15.40 -5.47
C SER A 42 -3.83 16.56 -5.64
N ASP A 43 -5.00 16.30 -6.20
CA ASP A 43 -6.06 17.30 -6.35
C ASP A 43 -6.61 17.74 -4.98
N ALA A 44 -6.86 16.80 -4.08
CA ALA A 44 -7.33 17.09 -2.72
C ALA A 44 -6.28 17.83 -1.88
N VAL A 45 -4.98 17.59 -2.12
CA VAL A 45 -3.89 18.36 -1.51
C VAL A 45 -3.87 19.80 -2.03
N SER A 46 -4.13 20.00 -3.32
CA SER A 46 -3.99 21.29 -3.99
C SER A 46 -5.24 22.17 -3.89
N ASN A 47 -6.41 21.57 -3.64
CA ASN A 47 -7.70 22.27 -3.54
C ASN A 47 -8.37 21.99 -2.18
N PRO A 48 -8.48 22.99 -1.28
CA PRO A 48 -9.15 22.85 0.01
C PRO A 48 -10.59 22.35 -0.08
N GLU A 49 -11.36 22.76 -1.10
CA GLU A 49 -12.76 22.32 -1.26
C GLU A 49 -12.86 20.81 -1.53
N LEU A 50 -11.91 20.27 -2.31
CA LEU A 50 -11.83 18.83 -2.57
C LEU A 50 -11.27 18.06 -1.36
N ARG A 51 -10.45 18.72 -0.53
CA ARG A 51 -9.92 18.13 0.70
C ARG A 51 -11.02 17.79 1.68
N VAL A 52 -12.02 18.67 1.84
CA VAL A 52 -13.17 18.45 2.75
C VAL A 52 -13.89 17.13 2.46
N MET A 53 -14.00 16.72 1.20
CA MET A 53 -14.62 15.44 0.82
C MET A 53 -13.79 14.21 1.21
N ARG A 54 -12.50 14.41 1.49
CA ARG A 54 -11.54 13.36 1.90
C ARG A 54 -11.28 13.37 3.40
N THR A 55 -11.68 14.42 4.11
CA THR A 55 -11.50 14.55 5.56
C THR A 55 -12.48 13.66 6.30
N ALA A 56 -11.96 12.76 7.14
CA ALA A 56 -12.82 12.07 8.11
C ALA A 56 -13.56 13.13 8.95
N PRO A 57 -14.88 13.00 9.20
CA PRO A 57 -15.62 14.03 9.91
C PRO A 57 -15.02 14.31 11.30
N GLY A 58 -14.49 15.53 11.51
CA GLY A 58 -14.38 16.14 12.84
C GLY A 58 -13.05 16.13 13.58
N GLU A 59 -11.90 15.72 13.02
CA GLU A 59 -10.74 15.44 13.89
C GLU A 59 -9.45 16.26 13.67
N LEU A 60 -9.21 16.93 12.54
CA LEU A 60 -7.92 17.61 12.32
C LEU A 60 -8.02 18.97 11.60
N PRO A 61 -7.16 19.96 11.94
CA PRO A 61 -6.97 21.17 11.15
C PRO A 61 -6.61 20.87 9.67
N ASP A 62 -6.99 21.75 8.75
CA ASP A 62 -6.82 21.55 7.28
C ASP A 62 -5.36 21.25 6.88
N GLU A 63 -4.40 21.93 7.51
CA GLU A 63 -2.97 21.75 7.24
C GLU A 63 -2.44 20.40 7.72
N GLU A 64 -2.84 19.94 8.90
CA GLU A 64 -2.47 18.62 9.42
C GLU A 64 -3.06 17.51 8.55
N TYR A 65 -4.27 17.73 8.03
CA TYR A 65 -4.90 16.78 7.11
C TYR A 65 -4.20 16.71 5.75
N ARG A 66 -3.64 17.82 5.26
CA ARG A 66 -2.81 17.83 4.04
C ARG A 66 -1.59 16.93 4.20
N ASP A 67 -0.93 16.97 5.33
CA ASP A 67 0.26 16.15 5.60
C ASP A 67 -0.11 14.65 5.74
N ILE A 68 -1.26 14.35 6.33
CA ILE A 68 -1.83 12.99 6.34
C ILE A 68 -2.12 12.49 4.92
N LEU A 69 -2.67 13.34 4.04
CA LEU A 69 -2.91 12.97 2.64
C LEU A 69 -1.59 12.71 1.89
N HIS A 70 -0.55 13.51 2.13
CA HIS A 70 0.79 13.22 1.58
C HIS A 70 1.34 11.89 2.10
N CYS A 71 1.16 11.58 3.39
CA CYS A 71 1.56 10.30 3.95
C CYS A 71 0.74 9.14 3.36
N ASN A 72 -0.57 9.33 3.15
CA ASN A 72 -1.45 8.36 2.49
C ASN A 72 -0.90 7.97 1.12
N ARG A 73 -0.49 8.96 0.31
CA ARG A 73 0.12 8.73 -1.01
C ARG A 73 1.33 7.81 -0.93
N LEU A 74 2.24 8.08 0.00
CA LEU A 74 3.45 7.28 0.13
C LEU A 74 3.12 5.84 0.58
N ILE A 75 2.22 5.68 1.54
CA ILE A 75 1.82 4.36 2.04
C ILE A 75 1.07 3.56 0.98
N SER A 76 0.15 4.16 0.24
CA SER A 76 -0.57 3.49 -0.85
C SER A 76 0.37 3.05 -1.97
N LEU A 77 1.35 3.88 -2.33
CA LEU A 77 2.40 3.49 -3.28
C LEU A 77 3.23 2.30 -2.76
N LEU A 78 3.59 2.28 -1.47
CA LEU A 78 4.30 1.14 -0.89
C LEU A 78 3.45 -0.14 -0.90
N SER A 79 2.14 -0.02 -0.63
CA SER A 79 1.20 -1.14 -0.66
C SER A 79 1.11 -1.75 -2.06
N VAL A 80 0.92 -0.94 -3.11
CA VAL A 80 0.84 -1.46 -4.48
C VAL A 80 2.18 -2.05 -4.94
N LYS A 81 3.32 -1.45 -4.57
CA LYS A 81 4.65 -1.99 -4.87
C LYS A 81 4.87 -3.35 -4.23
N PHE A 82 4.44 -3.51 -2.97
CA PHE A 82 4.52 -4.79 -2.28
C PHE A 82 3.61 -5.84 -2.93
N ARG A 83 2.35 -5.49 -3.24
CA ARG A 83 1.42 -6.38 -3.95
C ARG A 83 1.90 -6.78 -5.33
N ALA A 84 2.48 -5.84 -6.09
CA ALA A 84 3.06 -6.11 -7.40
C ALA A 84 4.34 -6.98 -7.33
N GLY A 85 4.91 -7.19 -6.14
CA GLY A 85 6.14 -7.95 -5.94
C GLY A 85 7.41 -7.13 -6.24
N LEU A 86 7.28 -5.81 -6.34
CA LEU A 86 8.41 -4.88 -6.48
C LEU A 86 9.13 -4.63 -5.15
N LEU A 87 8.47 -4.96 -4.04
CA LEU A 87 9.06 -5.01 -2.71
C LEU A 87 8.86 -6.41 -2.13
N ASN A 88 9.91 -6.96 -1.54
CA ASN A 88 9.78 -8.11 -0.63
C ASN A 88 9.59 -7.59 0.82
N ARG A 89 9.36 -8.50 1.76
CA ARG A 89 9.12 -8.14 3.18
C ARG A 89 10.28 -7.39 3.83
N ALA A 90 11.53 -7.75 3.51
CA ALA A 90 12.70 -7.10 4.08
C ALA A 90 12.84 -5.66 3.57
N SER A 91 12.72 -5.45 2.27
CA SER A 91 12.76 -4.11 1.65
C SER A 91 11.56 -3.26 2.10
N LEU A 92 10.37 -3.84 2.24
CA LEU A 92 9.20 -3.13 2.79
C LEU A 92 9.46 -2.67 4.23
N ARG A 93 10.03 -3.54 5.08
CA ARG A 93 10.33 -3.19 6.47
C ARG A 93 11.32 -2.01 6.58
N VAL A 94 12.30 -1.93 5.70
CA VAL A 94 13.21 -0.76 5.63
C VAL A 94 12.44 0.52 5.29
N GLN A 95 11.52 0.47 4.32
CA GLN A 95 10.70 1.63 3.92
C GLN A 95 9.72 2.02 5.03
N ALA A 96 9.09 1.05 5.68
CA ALA A 96 8.18 1.26 6.81
C ALA A 96 8.90 1.93 7.97
N ARG A 97 10.09 1.45 8.37
CA ARG A 97 10.91 2.10 9.40
C ARG A 97 11.24 3.54 9.06
N TRP A 98 11.69 3.77 7.83
CA TRP A 98 12.04 5.12 7.39
C TRP A 98 10.83 6.05 7.46
N LEU A 99 9.64 5.57 7.10
CA LEU A 99 8.41 6.34 7.25
C LEU A 99 8.07 6.62 8.71
N MET A 100 8.06 5.59 9.56
CA MET A 100 7.66 5.68 10.97
C MET A 100 8.64 6.45 11.85
N ALA A 101 9.89 6.63 11.40
CA ALA A 101 10.85 7.53 12.05
C ALA A 101 10.39 8.99 12.04
N ARG A 102 9.47 9.38 11.15
CA ARG A 102 8.91 10.74 11.06
C ARG A 102 7.58 10.81 11.80
N GLU A 103 7.36 11.92 12.50
CA GLU A 103 6.12 12.17 13.24
C GLU A 103 4.89 12.01 12.35
N VAL A 104 4.86 12.64 11.17
CA VAL A 104 3.75 12.52 10.21
C VAL A 104 3.40 11.08 9.84
N GLY A 105 4.39 10.18 9.77
CA GLY A 105 4.17 8.76 9.49
C GLY A 105 3.47 8.06 10.66
N ARG A 106 3.85 8.40 11.89
CA ARG A 106 3.22 7.89 13.11
C ARG A 106 1.82 8.46 13.29
N THR A 107 1.65 9.77 13.11
CA THR A 107 0.33 10.43 13.16
C THR A 107 -0.62 9.80 12.16
N TYR A 108 -0.19 9.63 10.90
CA TYR A 108 -0.99 8.92 9.90
C TYR A 108 -1.45 7.55 10.38
N TRP A 109 -0.52 6.73 10.90
CA TRP A 109 -0.83 5.36 11.28
C TRP A 109 -1.73 5.30 12.52
N ALA A 110 -1.55 6.22 13.46
CA ALA A 110 -2.42 6.38 14.61
C ALA A 110 -3.86 6.74 14.18
N THR A 111 -4.02 7.63 13.18
CA THR A 111 -5.33 8.09 12.70
C THR A 111 -6.02 7.08 11.78
N LEU A 112 -5.30 6.49 10.83
CA LEU A 112 -5.88 5.71 9.71
C LEU A 112 -5.42 4.26 9.65
N GLY A 113 -4.57 3.81 10.58
CA GLY A 113 -4.08 2.42 10.61
C GLY A 113 -5.19 1.39 10.81
N SER A 114 -6.19 1.67 11.65
CA SER A 114 -7.37 0.81 11.82
C SER A 114 -8.18 0.71 10.53
N PHE A 115 -8.42 1.84 9.86
CA PHE A 115 -9.11 1.88 8.57
C PHE A 115 -8.38 1.03 7.50
N ARG A 116 -7.04 1.05 7.47
CA ARG A 116 -6.25 0.19 6.58
C ARG A 116 -6.46 -1.31 6.85
N GLU A 117 -6.70 -1.70 8.10
CA GLU A 117 -7.01 -3.10 8.44
C GLU A 117 -8.43 -3.49 8.02
N GLU A 118 -9.40 -2.57 8.15
CA GLU A 118 -10.77 -2.76 7.65
C GLU A 118 -10.82 -2.91 6.13
N GLU A 119 -10.00 -2.14 5.41
CA GLU A 119 -9.89 -2.21 3.94
C GLU A 119 -9.11 -3.44 3.43
N ALA A 120 -8.45 -4.20 4.30
CA ALA A 120 -7.56 -5.29 3.90
C ALA A 120 -8.32 -6.45 3.23
N ALA A 121 -8.27 -6.51 1.90
CA ALA A 121 -9.03 -7.49 1.12
C ALA A 121 -8.45 -8.90 1.24
N ASP A 122 -7.13 -9.03 1.34
CA ASP A 122 -6.45 -10.32 1.28
C ASP A 122 -5.26 -10.45 2.24
N ARG A 123 -4.55 -11.58 2.15
CA ARG A 123 -3.36 -11.86 2.99
C ARG A 123 -2.20 -10.92 2.70
N ILE A 124 -2.07 -10.41 1.48
CA ILE A 124 -1.00 -9.50 1.08
C ILE A 124 -1.22 -8.16 1.78
N ASP A 125 -2.45 -7.62 1.77
CA ASP A 125 -2.79 -6.39 2.52
C ASP A 125 -2.50 -6.55 4.01
N ARG A 126 -3.01 -7.62 4.63
CA ARG A 126 -2.76 -7.89 6.04
C ARG A 126 -1.27 -8.04 6.38
N THR A 127 -0.49 -8.61 5.46
CA THR A 127 0.97 -8.70 5.64
C THR A 127 1.64 -7.33 5.53
N PHE A 128 1.19 -6.49 4.61
CA PHE A 128 1.66 -5.12 4.48
C PHE A 128 1.34 -4.32 5.75
N ASN A 129 0.08 -4.33 6.19
CA ASN A 129 -0.36 -3.58 7.36
C ASN A 129 0.37 -4.04 8.62
N ALA A 130 0.55 -5.36 8.82
CA ALA A 130 1.32 -5.87 9.96
C ALA A 130 2.76 -5.33 9.99
N ILE A 131 3.45 -5.24 8.83
CA ILE A 131 4.81 -4.69 8.79
C ILE A 131 4.82 -3.19 9.12
N MET A 132 3.82 -2.44 8.67
CA MET A 132 3.68 -1.02 8.99
C MET A 132 3.39 -0.81 10.47
N ALA A 133 2.49 -1.62 11.04
CA ALA A 133 2.14 -1.60 12.46
C ALA A 133 3.32 -1.98 13.36
N ASP A 134 4.10 -3.01 13.00
CA ASP A 134 5.31 -3.40 13.73
C ASP A 134 6.29 -2.22 13.87
N GLU A 135 6.59 -1.53 12.76
CA GLU A 135 7.54 -0.42 12.78
C GLU A 135 6.94 0.84 13.42
N TYR A 136 5.62 1.04 13.34
CA TYR A 136 4.93 2.09 14.11
C TYR A 136 5.10 1.86 15.61
N THR A 137 4.75 0.67 16.11
CA THR A 137 4.89 0.31 17.53
C THR A 137 6.33 0.40 18.00
N ALA A 138 7.29 -0.02 17.17
CA ALA A 138 8.71 0.10 17.50
C ALA A 138 9.15 1.56 17.69
N MET A 139 8.70 2.48 16.83
CA MET A 139 9.08 3.90 16.94
C MET A 139 8.36 4.62 18.08
N VAL A 140 7.10 4.28 18.36
CA VAL A 140 6.39 4.80 19.56
C VAL A 140 7.12 4.40 20.84
N ALA A 141 7.64 3.17 20.92
CA ALA A 141 8.42 2.72 22.07
C ALA A 141 9.75 3.49 22.22
N VAL A 142 10.38 3.90 21.11
CA VAL A 142 11.60 4.72 21.14
C VAL A 142 11.30 6.12 21.68
N ASP A 143 10.22 6.76 21.21
CA ASP A 143 9.81 8.09 21.67
C ASP A 143 9.50 8.10 23.18
N ALA A 144 8.86 7.03 23.68
CA ALA A 144 8.51 6.89 25.09
C ALA A 144 9.73 6.75 26.02
N VAL A 145 10.88 6.27 25.51
CA VAL A 145 12.13 6.16 26.28
C VAL A 145 12.96 7.44 26.22
N ALA A 146 12.74 8.27 25.19
CA ALA A 146 13.44 9.55 25.02
C ALA A 146 12.81 10.72 25.80
N THR A 147 11.62 10.51 26.39
CA THR A 147 10.86 11.49 27.18
C THR A 147 11.02 11.23 28.67
#